data_AF-A0A401VXQ5-F1
#
_entry.id   AF-A0A401VXQ5-F1
#
_cell.length_a   1.000
_cell.length_b   1.000
_cell.length_c   1.000
_cell.angle_alpha   90.00
_cell.angle_beta   90.00
_cell.angle_gamma   90.00
#
_symmetry.space_group_name_H-M   'P 1'
#
loop_
_entity.id
_entity.type
_entity.pdbx_description
1 polymer ?
#
loop_
_entity_poly.entity_id
_entity_poly.type
_entity_poly.pdbx_seq_one_letter_code
_entity_poly.pdbx_strand_id
1 'polypeptide(L)'
;MPPHQSGFEPSDNAVRNNQVSADALHRWAERSAREFTDRLAVADAGQSITAWTDQLRRARTAAEFQAVAEAVVGDGRSGLGALHQFLETAAEWCGRHHEPGVADHYRVYARRLADLGEALTDLGEDHLLDAYRRAHRPPQPPRPAPVVAPSPPGTTAPRRPSR
;
A
#
# COMPACT_ATOMS: atom_id res chain seq x y z
N MET A 1 -45.27 -5.12 -8.33
CA MET A 1 -44.83 -3.87 -8.97
C MET A 1 -43.55 -3.38 -8.29
N PRO A 2 -42.59 -2.84 -9.05
CA PRO A 2 -41.21 -2.59 -8.61
C PRO A 2 -41.04 -1.26 -7.85
N PRO A 3 -39.92 -1.05 -7.13
CA PRO A 3 -39.60 0.23 -6.49
C PRO A 3 -39.06 1.25 -7.51
N HIS A 4 -39.55 2.49 -7.43
CA HIS A 4 -39.09 3.63 -8.21
C HIS A 4 -37.70 4.08 -7.75
N GLN A 5 -36.75 4.09 -8.68
CA GLN A 5 -35.54 4.91 -8.63
C GLN A 5 -35.92 6.37 -8.88
N SER A 6 -35.51 7.28 -8.00
CA SER A 6 -35.35 8.72 -8.23
C SER A 6 -34.16 9.13 -7.37
N GLY A 7 -32.95 9.21 -7.91
CA GLY A 7 -32.54 10.40 -8.65
C GLY A 7 -31.91 11.37 -7.65
N PHE A 8 -30.66 11.12 -7.27
CA PHE A 8 -29.83 12.10 -6.57
C PHE A 8 -29.48 13.18 -7.59
N GLU A 9 -30.37 14.14 -7.78
CA GLU A 9 -30.01 15.41 -8.40
C GLU A 9 -29.27 16.24 -7.35
N PRO A 10 -27.97 16.52 -7.53
CA PRO A 10 -27.32 17.52 -6.71
C PRO A 10 -27.94 18.86 -7.09
N SER A 11 -28.73 19.41 -6.17
CA SER A 11 -29.42 20.68 -6.35
C SER A 11 -28.41 21.78 -6.66
N ASP A 12 -28.43 22.18 -7.92
CA ASP A 12 -27.58 23.15 -8.59
C ASP A 12 -28.00 24.60 -8.25
N ASN A 13 -28.23 24.90 -6.97
CA ASN A 13 -28.68 26.23 -6.58
C ASN A 13 -28.27 26.61 -5.15
N ALA A 14 -27.14 27.32 -5.08
CA ALA A 14 -27.00 28.62 -4.39
C ALA A 14 -25.59 28.88 -3.83
N VAL A 15 -24.52 28.61 -4.60
CA VAL A 15 -23.23 29.30 -4.39
C VAL A 15 -23.18 30.50 -5.34
N ARG A 16 -24.04 31.49 -5.11
CA ARG A 16 -24.15 32.66 -5.97
C ARG A 16 -23.26 33.83 -5.55
N ASN A 17 -22.13 33.58 -4.89
CA ASN A 17 -21.09 34.57 -4.63
C ASN A 17 -19.69 33.91 -4.50
N ASN A 18 -18.78 34.26 -5.41
CA ASN A 18 -17.32 34.19 -5.26
C ASN A 18 -16.61 32.81 -5.36
N GLN A 19 -16.63 32.16 -6.53
CA GLN A 19 -15.77 31.01 -6.81
C GLN A 19 -14.31 31.44 -6.99
N VAL A 20 -13.59 31.54 -5.87
CA VAL A 20 -12.12 31.61 -5.90
C VAL A 20 -11.62 30.30 -6.49
N SER A 21 -10.88 30.35 -7.60
CA SER A 21 -10.33 29.14 -8.22
C SER A 21 -9.30 28.48 -7.30
N ALA A 22 -9.15 27.16 -7.42
CA ALA A 22 -8.12 26.42 -6.68
C ALA A 22 -6.73 27.04 -6.89
N ASP A 23 -6.38 27.45 -8.11
CA ASP A 23 -5.11 28.13 -8.42
C ASP A 23 -4.97 29.47 -7.68
N ALA A 24 -6.06 30.23 -7.53
CA ALA A 24 -6.04 31.46 -6.76
C ALA A 24 -5.84 31.20 -5.26
N LEU A 25 -6.40 30.11 -4.71
CA LEU A 25 -6.17 29.69 -3.33
C LEU A 25 -4.72 29.25 -3.11
N HIS A 26 -4.14 28.45 -4.01
CA HIS A 26 -2.74 28.01 -3.91
C HIS A 26 -1.78 29.20 -3.99
N ARG A 27 -1.96 30.12 -4.95
CA ARG A 27 -1.15 31.35 -5.05
C ARG A 27 -1.30 32.29 -3.85
N TRP A 28 -2.46 32.31 -3.21
CA TRP A 28 -2.64 33.06 -1.97
C TRP A 28 -1.88 32.38 -0.82
N ALA A 29 -1.98 31.06 -0.68
CA ALA A 29 -1.30 30.30 0.37
C ALA A 29 0.23 30.40 0.24
N GLU A 30 0.78 30.23 -0.96
CA GLU A 30 2.22 30.37 -1.24
C GLU A 30 2.75 31.74 -0.83
N ARG A 31 2.05 32.82 -1.24
CA ARG A 31 2.47 34.18 -0.89
C ARG A 31 2.38 34.43 0.62
N SER A 32 1.35 33.90 1.27
CA SER A 32 1.11 34.10 2.71
C SER A 32 2.10 33.31 3.56
N ALA A 33 2.59 32.16 3.09
CA ALA A 33 3.55 31.31 3.79
C ALA A 33 5.02 31.65 3.50
N ARG A 34 5.29 32.58 2.57
CA ARG A 34 6.65 32.82 2.03
C ARG A 34 7.71 33.06 3.10
N GLU A 35 7.44 33.91 4.08
CA GLU A 35 8.39 34.20 5.17
C GLU A 35 8.68 32.96 6.03
N PHE A 36 7.68 32.09 6.23
CA PHE A 36 7.84 30.84 6.96
C PHE A 36 8.65 29.83 6.12
N THR A 37 8.32 29.66 4.84
CA THR A 37 9.01 28.72 3.95
C THR A 37 10.45 29.14 3.67
N ASP A 38 10.74 30.43 3.55
CA ASP A 38 12.11 30.94 3.33
C ASP A 38 13.04 30.66 4.52
N ARG A 39 12.48 30.53 5.73
CA ARG A 39 13.21 30.16 6.96
C ARG A 39 13.28 28.65 7.19
N LEU A 40 12.48 27.88 6.45
CA LEU A 40 12.38 26.45 6.60
C LEU A 40 13.56 25.81 5.85
N ALA A 41 14.59 25.37 6.57
CA ALA A 41 15.68 24.58 6.01
C ALA A 41 15.18 23.14 5.72
N VAL A 42 14.30 23.00 4.72
CA VAL A 42 13.70 21.71 4.38
C VAL A 42 14.63 20.97 3.42
N ALA A 43 15.24 19.89 3.89
CA ALA A 43 15.61 18.80 3.00
C ALA A 43 14.31 18.27 2.38
N ASP A 44 14.27 18.08 1.05
CA ASP A 44 13.09 17.61 0.33
C ASP A 44 12.46 16.43 1.10
N ALA A 45 11.22 16.62 1.58
CA ALA A 45 10.56 15.66 2.45
C ALA A 45 10.43 14.28 1.77
N GLY A 46 10.34 14.25 0.44
CA GLY A 46 10.32 13.04 -0.37
C GLY A 46 11.68 12.36 -0.51
N GLN A 47 12.78 13.08 -0.31
CA GLN A 47 14.16 12.56 -0.46
C GLN A 47 14.40 11.33 0.44
N SER A 48 13.79 11.31 1.63
CA SER A 48 13.91 10.19 2.57
C SER A 48 13.27 8.91 2.01
N ILE A 49 12.05 8.99 1.49
CA ILE A 49 11.33 7.86 0.87
C ILE A 49 12.04 7.41 -0.43
N THR A 50 12.52 8.35 -1.25
CA THR A 50 13.30 8.01 -2.46
C THR A 50 14.59 7.25 -2.11
N ALA A 51 15.30 7.67 -1.06
CA ALA A 51 16.50 6.98 -0.60
C ALA A 51 16.21 5.55 -0.15
N TRP A 52 15.13 5.32 0.59
CA TRP A 52 14.70 3.97 0.99
C TRP A 52 14.23 3.12 -0.20
N THR A 53 13.56 3.73 -1.18
CA THR A 53 13.18 3.05 -2.43
C THR A 53 14.40 2.55 -3.19
N ASP A 54 15.48 3.34 -3.22
CA ASP A 54 16.75 2.93 -3.82
C ASP A 54 17.43 1.78 -3.08
N GLN A 55 17.32 1.71 -1.75
CA GLN A 55 17.81 0.56 -0.98
C GLN A 55 16.99 -0.69 -1.28
N LEU A 56 15.67 -0.57 -1.41
CA LEU A 56 14.80 -1.68 -1.77
C LEU A 56 15.18 -2.27 -3.13
N ARG A 57 15.52 -1.43 -4.11
CA ARG A 57 15.99 -1.87 -5.44
C ARG A 57 17.31 -2.64 -5.39
N ARG A 58 18.12 -2.45 -4.35
CA ARG A 58 19.41 -3.14 -4.16
C ARG A 58 19.31 -4.43 -3.37
N ALA A 59 18.18 -4.67 -2.68
CA ALA A 59 17.95 -5.88 -1.90
C ALA A 59 17.95 -7.12 -2.81
N ARG A 60 18.72 -8.15 -2.41
CA ARG A 60 18.89 -9.41 -3.17
C ARG A 60 18.26 -10.61 -2.48
N THR A 61 17.94 -10.47 -1.20
CA THR A 61 17.38 -11.53 -0.38
C THR A 61 16.08 -11.08 0.29
N ALA A 62 15.21 -12.03 0.64
CA ALA A 62 13.98 -11.72 1.38
C ALA A 62 14.27 -11.08 2.74
N ALA A 63 15.39 -11.41 3.38
CA ALA A 63 15.83 -10.79 4.62
C ALA A 63 16.27 -9.33 4.43
N GLU A 64 17.01 -9.03 3.36
CA GLU A 64 17.36 -7.65 3.01
C GLU A 64 16.14 -6.82 2.64
N PHE A 65 15.19 -7.40 1.90
CA PHE A 65 13.89 -6.77 1.62
C PHE A 65 13.15 -6.44 2.91
N GLN A 66 13.05 -7.40 3.83
CA GLN A 66 12.34 -7.21 5.09
C GLN A 66 12.97 -6.11 5.95
N ALA A 67 14.30 -6.07 6.05
CA ALA A 67 14.99 -5.02 6.81
C ALA A 67 14.70 -3.60 6.26
N VAL A 68 14.62 -3.46 4.94
CA VAL A 68 14.25 -2.18 4.30
C VAL A 68 12.77 -1.87 4.50
N ALA A 69 11.89 -2.88 4.40
CA ALA A 69 10.47 -2.72 4.63
C ALA A 69 10.17 -2.28 6.07
N GLU A 70 10.79 -2.92 7.06
CA GLU A 70 10.66 -2.57 8.48
C GLU A 70 11.14 -1.14 8.77
N ALA A 71 12.22 -0.69 8.13
CA ALA A 71 12.69 0.70 8.27
C ALA A 71 11.71 1.74 7.71
N VAL A 72 10.87 1.37 6.72
CA VAL A 72 9.89 2.28 6.10
C VAL A 72 8.52 2.18 6.76
N VAL A 73 8.13 0.98 7.18
CA VAL A 73 6.77 0.63 7.61
C VAL A 73 6.65 0.45 9.12
N GLY A 74 7.72 0.06 9.82
CA GLY A 74 7.69 -0.32 11.23
C GLY A 74 7.36 0.84 12.19
N ASP A 75 7.48 0.62 13.49
CA ASP A 75 7.00 1.61 14.46
C ASP A 75 8.01 2.71 14.81
N GLY A 76 7.46 3.88 15.18
CA GLY A 76 8.15 4.96 15.90
C GLY A 76 9.10 5.84 15.09
N ARG A 77 10.06 5.27 14.34
CA ARG A 77 11.06 6.03 13.54
C ARG A 77 11.01 5.74 12.04
N SER A 78 10.05 4.95 11.60
CA SER A 78 9.87 4.66 10.19
C SER A 78 9.31 5.85 9.42
N GLY A 79 9.37 5.80 8.09
CA GLY A 79 8.72 6.80 7.24
C GLY A 79 7.21 6.90 7.51
N LEU A 80 6.57 5.76 7.75
CA LEU A 80 5.15 5.70 8.06
C LEU A 80 4.82 6.27 9.45
N GLY A 81 5.64 5.95 10.45
CA GLY A 81 5.51 6.51 11.80
C GLY A 81 5.75 8.03 11.83
N ALA A 82 6.70 8.53 11.03
CA ALA A 82 6.91 9.97 10.88
C ALA A 82 5.71 10.67 10.23
N LEU A 83 5.10 10.05 9.22
CA LEU A 83 3.87 10.57 8.60
C LEU A 83 2.68 10.51 9.56
N HIS A 84 2.55 9.45 10.35
CA HIS A 84 1.53 9.35 11.41
C HIS A 84 1.67 10.51 12.41
N GLN A 85 2.87 10.73 12.93
CA GLN A 85 3.15 11.83 13.85
C GLN A 85 2.87 13.19 13.22
N PHE A 86 3.17 13.38 11.94
CA PHE A 86 2.84 14.61 11.21
C PHE A 86 1.33 14.84 11.17
N LEU A 87 0.52 13.80 10.87
CA LEU A 87 -0.94 13.91 10.82
C LEU A 87 -1.54 14.23 12.21
N GLU A 88 -1.04 13.61 13.28
CA GLU A 88 -1.45 13.94 14.64
C GLU A 88 -1.08 15.39 15.02
N THR A 89 0.13 15.83 14.66
CA THR A 89 0.57 17.22 14.87
C THR A 89 -0.30 18.21 14.10
N ALA A 90 -0.72 17.85 12.88
CA ALA A 90 -1.65 18.66 12.09
C ALA A 90 -3.05 18.71 12.73
N ALA A 91 -3.55 17.59 13.24
CA ALA A 91 -4.82 17.55 13.96
C ALA A 91 -4.80 18.42 15.23
N GLU A 92 -3.71 18.37 16.00
CA GLU A 92 -3.51 19.23 17.18
C GLU A 92 -3.45 20.71 16.81
N TRP A 93 -2.81 21.06 15.70
CA TRP A 93 -2.80 22.42 15.18
C TRP A 93 -4.22 22.86 14.81
N CYS A 94 -4.97 22.06 14.03
CA CYS A 94 -6.37 22.37 13.68
C CYS A 94 -7.25 22.52 14.92
N GLY A 95 -7.05 21.68 15.95
CA GLY A 95 -7.77 21.79 17.22
C GLY A 95 -7.49 23.11 17.95
N ARG A 96 -6.23 23.55 18.00
CA ARG A 96 -5.84 24.85 18.59
C ARG A 96 -6.35 26.06 17.79
N HIS A 97 -6.54 25.88 16.48
CA HIS A 97 -6.96 26.94 15.56
C HIS A 97 -8.48 26.95 15.28
N HIS A 98 -9.28 26.28 16.12
CA HIS A 98 -10.75 26.25 16.05
C HIS A 98 -11.32 25.61 14.77
N GLU A 99 -10.60 24.65 14.19
CA GLU A 99 -11.02 23.88 13.01
C GLU A 99 -11.27 22.40 13.37
N PRO A 100 -12.27 22.08 14.23
CA PRO A 100 -12.44 20.72 14.77
C PRO A 100 -12.79 19.69 13.70
N GLY A 101 -13.58 20.06 12.68
CA GLY A 101 -13.93 19.15 11.57
C GLY A 101 -12.71 18.75 10.73
N VAL A 102 -11.74 19.65 10.56
CA VAL A 102 -10.49 19.36 9.86
C VAL A 102 -9.56 18.52 10.75
N ALA A 103 -9.51 18.81 12.06
CA ALA A 103 -8.75 18.04 13.03
C ALA A 103 -9.17 16.56 13.05
N ASP A 104 -10.48 16.29 13.02
CA ASP A 104 -11.00 14.92 13.02
C ASP A 104 -10.64 14.16 11.73
N HIS A 105 -10.64 14.83 10.57
CA HIS A 105 -10.16 14.20 9.34
C HIS A 105 -8.68 13.79 9.45
N TYR A 106 -7.82 14.67 9.98
CA TYR A 106 -6.40 14.34 10.18
C TYR A 106 -6.20 13.14 11.12
N ARG A 107 -6.96 13.05 12.22
CA ARG A 107 -6.94 11.87 13.13
C ARG A 107 -7.42 10.59 12.47
N VAL A 108 -8.48 10.67 11.67
CA VAL A 108 -8.98 9.51 10.91
C VAL A 108 -7.91 9.00 9.94
N TYR A 109 -7.20 9.91 9.26
CA TYR A 109 -6.11 9.51 8.37
C TYR A 109 -4.91 8.97 9.12
N ALA A 110 -4.54 9.54 10.27
CA ALA A 110 -3.50 9.01 11.13
C ALA A 110 -3.83 7.56 11.53
N ARG A 111 -5.05 7.31 12.02
CA ARG A 111 -5.48 5.96 12.39
C ARG A 111 -5.41 4.97 11.23
N ARG A 112 -5.93 5.32 10.06
CA ARG A 112 -5.85 4.47 8.86
C ARG A 112 -4.42 4.18 8.45
N LEU A 113 -3.51 5.13 8.68
CA LEU A 113 -2.10 4.96 8.40
C LEU A 113 -1.45 3.97 9.36
N ALA A 114 -1.81 4.02 10.65
CA ALA A 114 -1.38 3.04 11.64
C ALA A 114 -1.88 1.64 11.28
N ASP A 115 -3.17 1.50 10.95
CA ASP A 115 -3.77 0.23 10.52
C ASP A 115 -3.06 -0.34 9.27
N LEU A 116 -2.68 0.54 8.32
CA LEU A 116 -1.92 0.15 7.14
C LEU A 116 -0.50 -0.31 7.48
N GLY A 117 0.15 0.33 8.46
CA GLY A 117 1.48 -0.04 8.93
C GLY A 117 1.52 -1.43 9.54
N GLU A 118 0.53 -1.75 10.37
CA GLU A 118 0.36 -3.08 10.96
C GLU A 118 0.16 -4.13 9.85
N ALA A 119 -0.76 -3.89 8.91
CA ALA A 119 -1.02 -4.83 7.82
C ALA A 119 0.19 -5.07 6.90
N LEU A 120 1.02 -4.05 6.66
CA LEU A 120 2.24 -4.18 5.87
C LEU A 120 3.36 -4.90 6.64
N THR A 121 3.41 -4.72 7.97
CA THR A 121 4.34 -5.44 8.84
C THR A 121 4.02 -6.94 8.83
N ASP A 122 2.75 -7.29 9.04
CA ASP A 122 2.25 -8.66 8.99
C ASP A 122 2.58 -9.33 7.64
N LEU A 123 2.34 -8.63 6.53
CA LEU A 123 2.66 -9.12 5.19
C LEU A 123 4.17 -9.41 5.00
N GLY A 124 5.02 -8.55 5.57
CA GLY A 124 6.47 -8.73 5.56
C GLY A 124 6.91 -9.96 6.36
N GLU A 125 6.34 -10.15 7.55
CA GLU A 125 6.60 -11.32 8.40
C GLU A 125 6.18 -12.63 7.72
N ASP A 126 5.00 -12.65 7.09
CA ASP A 126 4.52 -13.80 6.32
C ASP A 126 5.47 -14.13 5.16
N HIS A 127 5.92 -13.12 4.42
CA HIS A 127 6.87 -13.30 3.33
C HIS A 127 8.21 -13.87 3.82
N LEU A 128 8.72 -13.35 4.95
CA LEU A 128 9.95 -13.82 5.57
C LEU A 128 9.81 -15.26 6.05
N LEU A 129 8.69 -15.62 6.67
CA LEU A 129 8.41 -16.97 7.15
C LEU A 129 8.36 -17.97 5.99
N ASP A 130 7.76 -17.60 4.87
CA ASP A 130 7.72 -18.44 3.67
C ASP A 130 9.09 -18.58 2.99
N ALA A 131 9.90 -17.52 2.98
CA ALA A 131 11.29 -17.60 2.54
C ALA A 131 12.11 -18.54 3.44
N TYR A 132 11.94 -18.44 4.76
CA TYR A 132 12.60 -19.29 5.74
C TYR A 132 12.21 -20.76 5.57
N ARG A 133 10.92 -21.06 5.43
CA ARG A 133 10.40 -22.42 5.20
C ARG A 133 10.97 -23.04 3.92
N ARG A 134 11.07 -22.26 2.84
CA ARG A 134 11.67 -22.74 1.58
C ARG A 134 13.16 -23.06 1.74
N ALA A 135 13.91 -22.20 2.42
CA ALA A 135 15.33 -22.41 2.67
C ALA A 135 15.63 -23.63 3.55
N HIS A 136 14.74 -23.93 4.51
CA HIS A 136 14.91 -25.03 5.48
C HIS A 136 14.05 -26.26 5.16
N ARG A 137 13.50 -26.34 3.94
CA ARG A 137 12.70 -27.50 3.53
C ARG A 137 13.63 -28.73 3.46
N PRO A 138 13.32 -29.82 4.19
CA PRO A 138 14.13 -31.03 4.08
C PRO A 138 14.09 -31.55 2.64
N PRO A 139 15.21 -32.10 2.12
CA PRO A 139 15.25 -32.65 0.78
C PRO A 139 14.16 -33.71 0.64
N GLN A 140 13.28 -33.56 -0.35
CA GLN A 140 12.27 -34.58 -0.60
C GLN A 140 12.97 -35.85 -1.07
N PRO A 141 12.60 -37.02 -0.52
CA PRO A 141 13.10 -38.28 -1.05
C PRO A 141 12.71 -38.38 -2.53
N PRO A 142 13.57 -38.97 -3.38
CA PRO A 142 13.28 -39.12 -4.80
C PRO A 142 11.92 -39.80 -4.96
N ARG A 143 10.99 -39.11 -5.62
CA ARG A 143 9.67 -39.65 -5.91
C ARG A 143 9.88 -40.91 -6.76
N PRO A 144 9.36 -42.09 -6.36
CA PRO A 144 9.47 -43.27 -7.20
C PRO A 144 8.85 -42.94 -8.55
N ALA A 145 9.61 -43.24 -9.62
CA ALA A 145 9.17 -43.01 -10.99
C ALA A 145 7.77 -43.63 -11.17
N PRO A 146 6.86 -42.99 -11.93
CA PRO A 146 5.58 -43.60 -12.22
C PRO A 146 5.85 -44.98 -12.83
N VAL A 147 5.40 -46.03 -12.14
CA VAL A 147 5.41 -47.38 -12.68
C VAL A 147 4.54 -47.32 -13.93
N VAL A 148 5.20 -47.34 -15.09
CA VAL A 148 4.52 -47.58 -16.36
C VAL A 148 3.94 -48.98 -16.23
N ALA A 149 2.62 -49.05 -16.06
CA ALA A 149 1.93 -50.33 -16.08
C ALA A 149 2.26 -51.02 -17.42
N PRO A 150 2.64 -52.31 -17.42
CA PRO A 150 2.87 -53.02 -18.66
C PRO A 150 1.58 -53.00 -19.49
N SER A 151 1.70 -52.57 -20.76
CA SER A 151 0.59 -52.60 -21.70
C SER A 151 0.03 -54.03 -21.79
N PRO A 152 -1.29 -54.24 -21.77
CA PRO A 152 -1.86 -55.57 -21.94
C PRO A 152 -1.44 -56.14 -23.30
N PRO A 153 -1.13 -57.45 -23.39
CA PRO A 153 -0.78 -58.08 -24.65
C PRO A 153 -1.91 -57.90 -25.66
N GLY A 154 -1.52 -57.50 -26.87
CA GLY A 154 -2.39 -57.05 -27.94
C GLY A 154 -3.59 -57.97 -28.19
N THR A 155 -4.77 -57.36 -28.18
CA THR A 155 -5.97 -57.92 -28.79
C THR A 155 -5.66 -58.17 -30.27
N THR A 156 -5.66 -59.44 -30.67
CA THR A 156 -5.58 -59.87 -32.06
C THR A 156 -6.66 -59.18 -32.87
N ALA A 157 -6.25 -58.36 -33.85
CA ALA A 157 -7.14 -57.74 -34.81
C ALA A 157 -7.83 -58.83 -35.66
N PRO A 158 -9.15 -58.77 -35.88
CA PRO A 158 -9.81 -59.70 -36.80
C PRO A 158 -9.41 -59.39 -38.24
N ARG A 159 -8.90 -60.43 -38.90
CA ARG A 159 -8.49 -60.47 -40.30
C ARG A 159 -9.71 -60.22 -41.20
N ARG A 160 -9.67 -59.11 -41.95
CA ARG A 160 -10.63 -58.73 -42.99
C ARG A 160 -10.63 -59.77 -44.12
N PRO A 161 -11.77 -60.39 -44.48
CA PRO A 161 -11.85 -61.22 -45.67
C PRO A 161 -11.96 -60.35 -46.93
N SER A 162 -11.13 -60.65 -47.91
CA SER A 162 -11.23 -60.15 -49.27
C SER A 162 -12.24 -61.00 -50.04
N ARG A 163 -13.36 -60.39 -50.46
CA ARG A 163 -13.98 -60.45 -51.81
C ARG A 163 -15.46 -60.15 -51.74
#